data_AF-A0A150ST08-F1
#
_entry.id   AF-A0A150ST08-F1
#
_cell.length_a   1.000
_cell.length_b   1.000
_cell.length_c   1.000
_cell.angle_alpha   90.00
_cell.angle_beta   90.00
_cell.angle_gamma   90.00
#
_symmetry.space_group_name_H-M   'P 1'
#
loop_
_entity.id
_entity.type
_entity.pdbx_description
1 polymer ?
#
loop_
_entity_poly.entity_id
_entity_poly.type
_entity_poly.pdbx_seq_one_letter_code
_entity_poly.pdbx_strand_id
1 'polypeptide(L)'
;MPHPPRILEVLLSLAVAGGALVSAGCPSPEERTCDAMCDCNGCSEARYLECVDKTEIARKEAEAASCPAGAFDELLTCIEEEAECKADNFAFDGCEDQERSLLQCRVFVFRTVCQHANEVFMSCGQGIAFEDDPDLCIGPTACNAGCILDTSCDGLFGIDPVESSRFNECTLDCLQRK
;
A
#
# COMPACT_ATOMS: atom_id res chain seq x y z
N MET A 1 19.36 48.87 -52.78
CA MET A 1 18.17 49.23 -51.97
C MET A 1 16.94 49.09 -52.87
N PRO A 2 15.76 48.61 -52.43
CA PRO A 2 15.37 47.95 -51.18
C PRO A 2 14.58 46.61 -51.40
N HIS A 3 14.16 46.04 -50.27
CA HIS A 3 13.58 44.72 -49.97
C HIS A 3 12.08 44.51 -50.37
N PRO A 4 11.55 43.28 -50.25
CA PRO A 4 10.33 42.73 -50.87
C PRO A 4 9.05 42.98 -50.04
N PRO A 5 7.88 42.51 -50.49
CA PRO A 5 7.18 41.42 -49.76
C PRO A 5 6.29 40.54 -50.70
N ARG A 6 5.59 39.47 -50.36
CA ARG A 6 5.47 38.53 -49.22
C ARG A 6 4.55 37.40 -49.72
N ILE A 7 4.84 36.17 -49.27
CA ILE A 7 3.92 35.15 -48.72
C ILE A 7 2.66 34.77 -49.52
N LEU A 8 2.57 33.47 -49.81
CA LEU A 8 1.45 32.51 -49.63
C LEU A 8 1.61 31.48 -50.75
N GLU A 9 1.44 30.17 -50.60
CA GLU A 9 1.15 29.24 -49.53
C GLU A 9 1.14 27.86 -50.23
N VAL A 10 1.07 26.78 -49.45
CA VAL A 10 0.69 25.43 -49.90
C VAL A 10 1.77 24.66 -50.69
N LEU A 11 2.34 23.64 -50.05
CA LEU A 11 2.01 22.26 -50.37
C LEU A 11 2.48 21.36 -49.22
N LEU A 12 1.51 21.01 -48.36
CA LEU A 12 1.54 19.82 -47.52
C LEU A 12 1.78 18.60 -48.43
N SER A 13 2.91 17.92 -48.25
CA SER A 13 3.10 16.57 -48.75
C SER A 13 3.31 15.65 -47.56
N LEU A 14 2.29 14.82 -47.34
CA LEU A 14 2.28 13.68 -46.44
C LEU A 14 3.51 12.79 -46.65
N ALA A 15 4.28 12.58 -45.59
CA ALA A 15 5.03 11.35 -45.39
C ALA A 15 4.67 10.83 -43.99
N VAL A 16 3.52 10.16 -43.91
CA VAL A 16 3.17 9.31 -42.77
C VAL A 16 4.08 8.08 -42.85
N ALA A 17 5.30 8.23 -42.35
CA ALA A 17 6.08 7.07 -41.93
C ALA A 17 5.45 6.60 -40.62
N GLY A 18 4.66 5.53 -40.70
CA GLY A 18 4.09 4.84 -39.55
C GLY A 18 5.20 4.31 -38.66
N GLY A 19 5.69 5.15 -37.76
CA GLY A 19 6.34 4.72 -36.54
C GLY A 19 5.25 4.11 -35.68
N ALA A 20 5.25 2.78 -35.59
CA ALA A 20 4.69 2.10 -34.43
C ALA A 20 5.48 2.59 -33.21
N LEU A 21 5.08 3.73 -32.67
CA LEU A 21 5.34 4.09 -31.30
C LEU A 21 4.66 3.00 -30.50
N VAL A 22 5.41 1.96 -30.14
CA VAL A 22 5.11 1.21 -28.93
C VAL A 22 5.05 2.30 -27.88
N SER A 23 3.84 2.64 -27.45
CA SER A 23 3.64 3.50 -26.30
C SER A 23 4.30 2.76 -25.15
N ALA A 24 5.57 3.06 -24.89
CA ALA A 24 6.14 2.91 -23.57
C ALA A 24 5.31 3.84 -22.69
N GLY A 25 4.18 3.32 -22.22
CA GLY A 25 3.30 4.02 -21.31
C GLY A 25 4.13 4.36 -20.08
N CYS A 26 3.92 5.55 -19.52
CA CYS A 26 4.49 5.84 -18.22
C CYS A 26 4.03 4.74 -17.24
N PRO A 27 4.92 4.23 -16.36
CA PRO A 27 4.55 3.22 -15.40
C PRO A 27 3.43 3.73 -14.49
N SER A 28 2.47 2.85 -14.21
CA SER A 28 1.42 3.05 -13.22
C SER A 28 2.00 3.28 -11.81
N PRO A 29 1.24 3.87 -10.88
CA PRO A 29 1.68 4.00 -9.48
C PRO A 29 2.10 2.67 -8.84
N GLU A 30 1.40 1.59 -9.14
CA GLU A 30 1.73 0.23 -8.68
C GLU A 30 3.08 -0.23 -9.23
N GLU A 31 3.28 -0.08 -10.54
CA GLU A 31 4.56 -0.41 -11.19
C GLU A 31 5.70 0.40 -10.59
N ARG A 32 5.52 1.72 -10.37
CA ARG A 32 6.57 2.57 -9.78
C ARG A 32 6.91 2.20 -8.34
N THR A 33 5.90 1.90 -7.52
CA THR A 33 6.13 1.47 -6.13
C THR A 33 6.88 0.14 -6.09
N CYS A 34 6.48 -0.81 -6.94
CA CYS A 34 7.15 -2.11 -7.06
C CYS A 34 8.55 -2.00 -7.66
N ASP A 35 8.77 -1.07 -8.61
CA ASP A 35 10.11 -0.76 -9.13
C ASP A 35 11.02 -0.28 -7.99
N ALA A 36 10.57 0.67 -7.17
CA ALA A 36 11.35 1.19 -6.04
C ALA A 36 11.71 0.08 -5.02
N MET A 37 10.76 -0.81 -4.70
CA MET A 37 11.02 -1.96 -3.83
C MET A 37 12.03 -2.94 -4.44
N CYS A 38 11.91 -3.21 -5.73
CA CYS A 38 12.72 -4.18 -6.43
C CYS A 38 14.13 -3.68 -6.75
N ASP A 39 14.28 -2.39 -7.01
CA ASP A 39 15.58 -1.73 -7.14
C ASP A 39 16.34 -1.76 -5.82
N CYS A 40 15.65 -1.72 -4.68
CA CYS A 40 16.28 -1.83 -3.36
C CYS A 40 16.66 -3.27 -2.98
N ASN A 41 15.70 -4.20 -3.04
CA ASN A 41 15.87 -5.55 -2.48
C ASN A 41 16.45 -6.55 -3.50
N GLY A 42 16.45 -6.21 -4.79
CA GLY A 42 16.68 -7.14 -5.88
C GLY A 42 15.51 -8.10 -6.07
N CYS A 43 14.74 -7.93 -7.14
CA CYS A 43 13.66 -8.85 -7.50
C CYS A 43 13.97 -9.73 -8.70
N SER A 44 13.39 -10.92 -8.71
CA SER A 44 13.13 -11.61 -9.96
C SER A 44 11.92 -10.97 -10.67
N GLU A 45 11.82 -11.15 -11.99
CA GLU A 45 10.65 -10.70 -12.77
C GLU A 45 9.34 -11.25 -12.20
N ALA A 46 9.33 -12.51 -11.73
CA ALA A 46 8.15 -13.10 -11.10
C ALA A 46 7.76 -12.37 -9.80
N ARG A 47 8.73 -11.98 -8.97
CA ARG A 47 8.47 -11.25 -7.72
C ARG A 47 8.00 -9.82 -7.98
N TYR A 48 8.51 -9.19 -9.03
CA TYR A 48 8.03 -7.89 -9.49
C TYR A 48 6.56 -7.96 -9.92
N LEU A 49 6.21 -8.91 -10.79
CA LEU A 49 4.82 -9.10 -11.24
C LEU A 49 3.88 -9.43 -10.07
N GLU A 50 4.31 -10.25 -9.12
CA GLU A 50 3.53 -10.53 -7.91
C GLU A 50 3.28 -9.27 -7.07
N CYS A 51 4.27 -8.38 -6.96
CA CYS A 51 4.10 -7.09 -6.27
C CYS A 51 3.04 -6.23 -6.97
N VAL A 52 3.11 -6.11 -8.30
CA VAL A 52 2.14 -5.33 -9.09
C VAL A 52 0.75 -5.92 -8.94
N ASP A 53 0.59 -7.24 -9.12
CA ASP A 53 -0.70 -7.93 -8.97
C ASP A 53 -1.30 -7.72 -7.57
N LYS A 54 -0.50 -7.86 -6.51
CA LYS A 54 -0.95 -7.63 -5.12
C LYS A 54 -1.41 -6.19 -4.91
N THR A 55 -0.68 -5.23 -5.44
CA THR A 55 -1.01 -3.80 -5.30
C THR A 55 -2.28 -3.45 -6.08
N GLU A 56 -2.46 -4.00 -7.28
CA GLU A 56 -3.70 -3.84 -8.05
C GLU A 56 -4.91 -4.51 -7.37
N ILE A 57 -4.73 -5.69 -6.79
CA ILE A 57 -5.78 -6.38 -6.03
C ILE A 57 -6.19 -5.51 -4.84
N ALA A 58 -5.22 -4.99 -4.09
CA ALA A 58 -5.50 -4.13 -2.95
C ALA A 58 -6.22 -2.83 -3.33
N ARG A 59 -5.90 -2.22 -4.48
CA ARG A 59 -6.67 -1.09 -5.02
C ARG A 59 -8.13 -1.49 -5.22
N LYS A 60 -8.37 -2.62 -5.89
CA LYS A 60 -9.73 -3.12 -6.17
C LYS A 60 -10.47 -3.44 -4.88
N GLU A 61 -9.79 -3.96 -3.86
CA GLU A 61 -10.37 -4.20 -2.53
C GLU A 61 -10.73 -2.89 -1.83
N ALA A 62 -9.87 -1.86 -1.91
CA ALA A 62 -10.15 -0.53 -1.36
C ALA A 62 -11.37 0.12 -2.04
N GLU A 63 -11.46 0.03 -3.36
CA GLU A 63 -12.61 0.49 -4.13
C GLU A 63 -13.88 -0.27 -3.75
N ALA A 64 -13.81 -1.60 -3.64
CA ALA A 64 -14.94 -2.45 -3.27
C ALA A 64 -15.42 -2.21 -1.83
N ALA A 65 -14.50 -1.94 -0.90
CA ALA A 65 -14.79 -1.58 0.48
C ALA A 65 -15.33 -0.15 0.64
N SER A 66 -15.40 0.62 -0.46
CA SER A 66 -15.78 2.04 -0.44
C SER A 66 -14.89 2.87 0.49
N CYS A 67 -13.59 2.58 0.50
CA CYS A 67 -12.61 3.43 1.17
C CYS A 67 -12.66 4.87 0.65
N PRO A 68 -12.16 5.85 1.42
CA PRO A 68 -12.04 7.21 0.94
C PRO A 68 -11.37 7.25 -0.45
N ALA A 69 -12.03 7.89 -1.40
CA ALA A 69 -11.55 7.94 -2.78
C ALA A 69 -10.14 8.55 -2.83
N GLY A 70 -9.22 7.85 -3.51
CA GLY A 70 -7.82 8.27 -3.60
C GLY A 70 -6.93 7.87 -2.43
N ALA A 71 -7.46 7.33 -1.32
CA ALA A 71 -6.63 6.93 -0.17
C ALA A 71 -5.54 5.91 -0.54
N PHE A 72 -5.84 5.02 -1.48
CA PHE A 72 -4.85 4.07 -2.00
C PHE A 72 -3.74 4.75 -2.81
N ASP A 73 -4.10 5.69 -3.68
CA ASP A 73 -3.13 6.46 -4.47
C ASP A 73 -2.27 7.36 -3.58
N GLU A 74 -2.85 7.94 -2.53
CA GLU A 74 -2.13 8.72 -1.52
C GLU A 74 -1.13 7.86 -0.75
N LEU A 75 -1.49 6.62 -0.40
CA LEU A 75 -0.54 5.68 0.23
C LEU A 75 0.61 5.36 -0.71
N LEU A 76 0.34 4.99 -1.98
CA LEU A 76 1.42 4.68 -2.94
C LEU A 76 2.33 5.88 -3.15
N THR A 77 1.76 7.08 -3.27
CA THR A 77 2.54 8.32 -3.40
C THR A 77 3.43 8.55 -2.18
N CYS A 78 2.89 8.38 -0.97
CA CYS A 78 3.68 8.53 0.26
C CYS A 78 4.83 7.52 0.31
N ILE A 79 4.57 6.24 -0.03
CA ILE A 79 5.61 5.22 -0.05
C ILE A 79 6.67 5.56 -1.10
N GLU A 80 6.30 6.04 -2.29
CA GLU A 80 7.27 6.50 -3.30
C GLU A 80 8.15 7.66 -2.79
N GLU A 81 7.59 8.56 -1.97
CA GLU A 81 8.29 9.74 -1.45
C GLU A 81 9.17 9.45 -0.24
N GLU A 82 8.72 8.58 0.67
CA GLU A 82 9.37 8.28 1.95
C GLU A 82 10.16 6.96 1.94
N ALA A 83 10.19 6.26 0.79
CA ALA A 83 10.96 5.03 0.65
C ALA A 83 12.46 5.26 0.84
N GLU A 84 13.03 4.52 1.79
CA GLU A 84 14.46 4.41 2.02
C GLU A 84 14.94 2.97 1.74
N CYS A 85 16.09 2.89 1.06
CA CYS A 85 16.80 1.62 0.90
C CYS A 85 18.04 1.58 1.79
N LYS A 86 18.04 0.70 2.79
CA LYS A 86 19.17 0.56 3.71
C LYS A 86 19.59 -0.89 3.88
N ALA A 87 20.83 -1.18 3.46
CA ALA A 87 21.39 -2.53 3.51
C ALA A 87 20.48 -3.58 2.84
N ASP A 88 20.02 -3.27 1.63
CA ASP A 88 19.11 -4.11 0.82
C ASP A 88 17.77 -4.39 1.51
N ASN A 89 17.33 -3.48 2.39
CA ASN A 89 16.00 -3.49 2.98
C ASN A 89 15.27 -2.21 2.60
N PHE A 90 14.15 -2.40 1.91
CA PHE A 90 13.16 -1.37 1.65
C PHE A 90 12.38 -1.07 2.95
N ALA A 91 12.40 0.19 3.36
CA ALA A 91 11.61 0.70 4.47
C ALA A 91 10.98 2.03 4.05
N PHE A 92 9.88 2.41 4.70
CA PHE A 92 9.30 3.74 4.59
C PHE A 92 8.74 4.11 5.96
N ASP A 93 8.86 5.37 6.33
CA ASP A 93 8.25 5.96 7.52
C ASP A 93 7.37 7.15 7.12
N GLY A 94 6.58 7.70 8.04
CA GLY A 94 5.80 8.91 7.76
C GLY A 94 4.49 8.72 6.98
N CYS A 95 4.18 7.49 6.56
CA CYS A 95 2.94 7.14 5.84
C CYS A 95 1.81 6.63 6.75
N GLU A 96 1.92 6.81 8.07
CA GLU A 96 1.02 6.18 9.04
C GLU A 96 -0.42 6.68 8.92
N ASP A 97 -0.63 7.93 8.48
CA ASP A 97 -1.96 8.50 8.31
C ASP A 97 -2.67 7.91 7.06
N GLN A 98 -1.94 7.71 5.97
CA GLN A 98 -2.43 7.05 4.75
C GLN A 98 -2.72 5.58 5.01
N GLU A 99 -1.82 4.88 5.72
CA GLU A 99 -2.05 3.50 6.15
C GLU A 99 -3.29 3.41 7.05
N ARG A 100 -3.46 4.33 8.02
CA ARG A 100 -4.64 4.38 8.89
C ARG A 100 -5.94 4.65 8.14
N SER A 101 -5.89 5.41 7.05
CA SER A 101 -7.05 5.65 6.18
C SER A 101 -7.54 4.35 5.53
N LEU A 102 -6.62 3.49 5.10
CA LEU A 102 -6.93 2.18 4.52
C LEU A 102 -7.19 1.09 5.56
N LEU A 103 -6.66 1.25 6.78
CA LEU A 103 -6.87 0.35 7.91
C LEU A 103 -8.36 0.16 8.22
N GLN A 104 -9.14 1.24 8.14
CA GLN A 104 -10.59 1.22 8.35
C GLN A 104 -11.32 0.30 7.36
N CYS A 105 -10.70 0.06 6.20
CA CYS A 105 -11.20 -0.85 5.17
C CYS A 105 -10.57 -2.24 5.23
N ARG A 106 -9.61 -2.47 6.12
CA ARG A 106 -8.82 -3.71 6.22
C ARG A 106 -8.07 -4.05 4.93
N VAL A 107 -7.58 -3.02 4.24
CA VAL A 107 -6.72 -3.19 3.06
C VAL A 107 -5.27 -3.06 3.49
N PHE A 108 -4.48 -4.10 3.22
CA PHE A 108 -3.10 -4.26 3.66
C PHE A 108 -2.25 -4.70 2.47
N VAL A 109 -1.18 -3.97 2.15
CA VAL A 109 -0.37 -4.24 0.95
C VAL A 109 1.08 -4.56 1.29
N PHE A 110 1.75 -3.60 1.92
CA PHE A 110 3.20 -3.67 2.18
C PHE A 110 3.51 -4.07 3.62
N ARG A 111 2.52 -3.94 4.52
CA ARG A 111 2.55 -4.45 5.88
C ARG A 111 1.37 -5.39 6.09
N THR A 112 1.55 -6.40 6.92
CA THR A 112 0.47 -7.30 7.33
C THR A 112 -0.38 -6.67 8.44
N VAL A 113 -1.59 -7.19 8.63
CA VAL A 113 -2.44 -6.84 9.77
C VAL A 113 -1.71 -7.04 11.12
N CYS A 114 -0.81 -8.02 11.20
CA CYS A 114 -0.02 -8.30 12.41
C CYS A 114 1.04 -7.23 12.68
N GLN A 115 1.70 -6.71 11.65
CA GLN A 115 2.67 -5.63 11.79
C GLN A 115 1.98 -4.34 12.27
N HIS A 116 0.82 -4.00 11.72
CA HIS A 116 0.04 -2.86 12.23
C HIS A 116 -0.44 -3.09 13.67
N ALA A 117 -0.85 -4.32 14.02
CA ALA A 117 -1.24 -4.61 15.39
C ALA A 117 -0.07 -4.49 16.38
N ASN A 118 1.15 -4.88 15.95
CA ASN A 118 2.37 -4.66 16.72
C ASN A 118 2.64 -3.17 16.95
N GLU A 119 2.46 -2.32 15.93
CA GLU A 119 2.60 -0.86 16.06
C GLU A 119 1.62 -0.29 17.07
N VAL A 120 0.34 -0.70 17.03
CA VAL A 120 -0.66 -0.29 18.02
C VAL A 120 -0.23 -0.72 19.42
N PHE A 121 0.17 -1.99 19.60
CA PHE A 121 0.65 -2.49 20.90
C PHE A 121 1.84 -1.68 21.43
N MET A 122 2.84 -1.44 20.58
CA MET A 122 4.01 -0.63 20.94
C MET A 122 3.63 0.80 21.30
N SER A 123 2.70 1.41 20.55
CA SER A 123 2.21 2.76 20.84
C SER A 123 1.47 2.84 22.18
N CYS A 124 0.82 1.75 22.60
CA CYS A 124 0.22 1.60 23.92
C CYS A 124 1.26 1.35 25.04
N GLY A 125 2.55 1.23 24.72
CA GLY A 125 3.62 0.94 25.68
C GLY A 125 3.83 -0.55 25.97
N GLN A 126 3.30 -1.43 25.11
CA GLN A 126 3.53 -2.87 25.16
C GLN A 126 4.70 -3.29 24.25
N GLY A 127 5.12 -4.55 24.38
CA GLY A 127 6.04 -5.16 23.43
C GLY A 127 5.35 -5.60 22.13
N ILE A 128 6.09 -6.38 21.34
CA ILE A 128 5.59 -7.01 20.12
C ILE A 128 4.64 -8.18 20.49
N ALA A 129 3.46 -8.22 19.87
CA ALA A 129 2.44 -9.24 20.11
C ALA A 129 2.52 -10.41 19.12
N PHE A 130 2.99 -10.14 17.89
CA PHE A 130 3.07 -11.10 16.79
C PHE A 130 4.45 -11.11 16.16
N GLU A 131 4.83 -12.25 15.56
CA GLU A 131 6.04 -12.30 14.73
C GLU A 131 5.86 -11.47 13.46
N ASP A 132 6.93 -10.82 12.99
CA ASP A 132 6.91 -9.98 11.79
C ASP A 132 6.97 -10.79 10.48
N ASP A 133 6.94 -12.13 10.56
CA ASP A 133 6.89 -13.02 9.39
C ASP A 133 5.47 -13.01 8.78
N PRO A 134 5.30 -12.52 7.53
CA PRO A 134 4.00 -12.48 6.87
C PRO A 134 3.34 -13.84 6.72
N ASP A 135 4.11 -14.92 6.58
CA ASP A 135 3.58 -16.28 6.40
C ASP A 135 2.94 -16.82 7.69
N LEU A 136 3.29 -16.24 8.84
CA LEU A 136 2.69 -16.55 10.15
C LEU A 136 1.46 -15.69 10.46
N CYS A 137 1.28 -14.57 9.74
CA CYS A 137 0.14 -13.68 9.89
C CYS A 137 -1.09 -14.15 9.10
N ILE A 138 -1.60 -15.34 9.44
CA ILE A 138 -2.73 -15.96 8.77
C ILE A 138 -3.75 -16.53 9.77
N GLY A 139 -4.94 -16.88 9.29
CA GLY A 139 -5.96 -17.60 10.07
C GLY A 139 -6.31 -16.90 11.40
N PRO A 140 -6.29 -17.64 12.54
CA PRO A 140 -6.55 -17.06 13.86
C PRO A 140 -5.58 -15.94 14.26
N THR A 141 -4.32 -15.97 13.80
CA THR A 141 -3.31 -14.93 14.12
C THR A 141 -3.70 -13.61 13.48
N ALA A 142 -3.96 -13.60 12.16
CA ALA A 142 -4.42 -12.42 11.44
C ALA A 142 -5.75 -11.88 12.01
N CYS A 143 -6.65 -12.77 12.42
CA CYS A 143 -7.90 -12.40 13.06
C CYS A 143 -7.67 -11.69 14.40
N ASN A 144 -6.83 -12.24 15.28
CA ASN A 144 -6.50 -11.61 16.57
C ASN A 144 -5.80 -10.26 16.40
N ALA A 145 -4.91 -10.14 15.40
CA ALA A 145 -4.30 -8.86 15.04
C ALA A 145 -5.37 -7.83 14.65
N GLY A 146 -6.38 -8.23 13.87
CA GLY A 146 -7.54 -7.39 13.57
C GLY A 146 -8.28 -6.90 14.83
N CYS A 147 -8.50 -7.78 15.82
CA CYS A 147 -9.15 -7.39 17.08
C CYS A 147 -8.37 -6.30 17.83
N ILE A 148 -7.03 -6.34 17.77
CA ILE A 148 -6.17 -5.34 18.39
C ILE A 148 -6.33 -3.98 17.71
N LEU A 149 -6.38 -3.95 16.38
CA LEU A 149 -6.55 -2.71 15.62
C LEU A 149 -7.89 -2.02 15.89
N ASP A 150 -8.90 -2.81 16.26
CA ASP A 150 -10.25 -2.32 16.58
C ASP A 150 -10.41 -1.93 18.07
N THR A 151 -9.35 -1.98 18.89
CA THR A 151 -9.39 -1.74 20.35
C THR A 151 -8.45 -0.60 20.76
N SER A 152 -8.90 0.30 21.63
CA SER A 152 -8.02 1.35 22.18
C SER A 152 -7.01 0.80 23.20
N CYS A 153 -5.98 1.58 23.54
CA CYS A 153 -5.08 1.19 24.62
C CYS A 153 -5.81 0.93 25.94
N ASP A 154 -6.78 1.76 26.33
CA ASP A 154 -7.54 1.58 27.57
C ASP A 154 -8.34 0.26 27.56
N GLY A 155 -8.89 -0.11 26.41
CA GLY A 155 -9.54 -1.41 26.21
C GLY A 155 -8.56 -2.59 26.31
N LEU A 156 -7.40 -2.47 25.67
CA LEU A 156 -6.33 -3.48 25.72
C LEU A 156 -5.78 -3.69 27.15
N PHE A 157 -5.70 -2.61 27.95
CA PHE A 157 -5.25 -2.67 29.34
C PHE A 157 -6.35 -3.06 30.34
N GLY A 158 -7.59 -3.21 29.89
CA GLY A 158 -8.72 -3.46 30.79
C GLY A 158 -9.08 -2.26 31.68
N ILE A 159 -8.60 -1.06 31.34
CA ILE A 159 -8.97 0.20 31.99
C ILE A 159 -10.40 0.57 31.60
N ASP A 160 -10.73 0.43 30.31
CA ASP A 160 -12.11 0.46 29.83
C ASP A 160 -12.68 -0.98 29.80
N PRO A 161 -13.58 -1.34 30.74
CA PRO A 161 -14.11 -2.70 30.82
C PRO A 161 -15.06 -3.05 29.66
N VAL A 162 -15.69 -2.04 29.01
CA VAL A 162 -16.60 -2.27 27.88
C VAL A 162 -15.80 -2.63 26.64
N GLU A 163 -14.76 -1.86 26.34
CA GLU A 163 -13.87 -2.18 25.23
C GLU A 163 -13.10 -3.47 25.48
N SER A 164 -12.62 -3.69 26.71
CA SER A 164 -11.95 -4.94 27.07
C SER A 164 -12.84 -6.18 26.87
N SER A 165 -14.13 -6.09 27.21
CA SER A 165 -15.08 -7.20 26.94
C SER A 165 -15.19 -7.48 25.43
N ARG A 166 -15.33 -6.43 24.61
CA ARG A 166 -15.42 -6.58 23.14
C ARG A 166 -14.15 -7.17 22.54
N PHE A 167 -12.99 -6.73 23.01
CA PHE A 167 -11.71 -7.28 22.60
C PHE A 167 -11.61 -8.78 22.92
N ASN A 168 -11.99 -9.18 24.12
CA ASN A 168 -12.00 -10.58 24.54
C ASN A 168 -12.99 -11.41 23.71
N GLU A 169 -14.19 -10.89 23.45
CA GLU A 169 -15.19 -11.54 22.58
C GLU A 169 -14.64 -11.73 21.15
N CYS A 170 -14.03 -10.70 20.56
CA CYS A 170 -13.41 -10.77 19.24
C CYS A 170 -12.31 -11.85 19.19
N THR A 171 -11.43 -11.86 20.20
CA THR A 171 -10.32 -12.83 20.31
C THR A 171 -10.86 -14.27 20.44
N LEU A 172 -11.92 -14.48 21.23
CA LEU A 172 -12.56 -15.78 21.39
C LEU A 172 -13.20 -16.28 20.08
N ASP A 173 -13.81 -15.39 19.31
CA ASP A 173 -14.37 -15.72 18.00
C ASP A 173 -13.28 -16.12 17.00
N CYS A 174 -12.12 -15.48 17.05
CA CYS A 174 -10.97 -15.84 16.20
C CYS A 174 -10.48 -17.27 16.45
N LEU A 175 -10.48 -17.73 17.70
CA LEU A 175 -10.09 -19.11 18.06
C LEU A 175 -11.05 -20.17 17.51
N GLN A 176 -12.27 -19.79 17.17
CA GLN A 176 -13.28 -20.70 16.62
C GLN A 176 -13.25 -20.78 15.10
N ARG A 177 -12.52 -19.88 14.42
CA ARG A 177 -12.31 -19.90 12.98
C ARG A 177 -11.24 -20.95 12.65
N LYS A 178 -11.66 -22.04 12.01
CA LYS A 178 -10.78 -23.09 11.50
C LYS A 178 -10.26 -22.74 10.11
#